data_AF-A0A7S4J0R3-F1
#
_entry.id   AF-A0A7S4J0R3-F1
#
_cell.length_a   1.000
_cell.length_b   1.000
_cell.length_c   1.000
_cell.angle_alpha   90.00
_cell.angle_beta   90.00
_cell.angle_gamma   90.00
#
_symmetry.space_group_name_H-M   'P 1'
#
loop_
_entity.id
_entity.type
_entity.pdbx_description
1 polymer ?
#
loop_
_entity_poly.entity_id
_entity_poly.type
_entity_poly.pdbx_seq_one_letter_code
_entity_poly.pdbx_strand_id
1 'polypeptide(L)'
;RLQSIERGGPRAHPIPSPAADRDRRGILALFDEMLERGRADSADLDMALRQCSSSGEQASLLARAQARGVPPGHAAFTIMISQLQIEGRPAVELRSLLGRMRAAGLQVDGKLRKALVRNDRSIRKMQSSKLNALLDQPDAASRADAWSLFEGMLERRVADEGHLGIMMAKACTSGEQRRALLRRSAEAGMPIAV
;
A
#
# COMPACT_ATOMS: atom_id res chain seq x y z
N ARG A 1 -32.14 -46.34 14.63
CA ARG A 1 -31.53 -46.62 13.30
C ARG A 1 -31.64 -45.34 12.46
N LEU A 2 -30.49 -44.69 12.28
CA LEU A 2 -30.06 -43.75 11.22
C LEU A 2 -31.08 -42.75 10.65
N GLN A 3 -30.90 -41.48 11.02
CA GLN A 3 -31.36 -40.30 10.28
C GLN A 3 -30.44 -40.07 9.07
N SER A 4 -31.02 -39.93 7.88
CA SER A 4 -30.32 -39.66 6.63
C SER A 4 -29.82 -38.22 6.58
N ILE A 5 -28.51 -38.08 6.46
CA ILE A 5 -27.79 -36.86 6.11
C ILE A 5 -27.70 -36.81 4.59
N GLU A 6 -28.36 -35.85 3.95
CA GLU A 6 -28.09 -35.54 2.53
C GLU A 6 -27.56 -34.12 2.36
N ARG A 7 -26.23 -34.07 2.18
CA ARG A 7 -25.50 -33.37 1.10
C ARG A 7 -25.71 -31.86 0.96
N GLY A 8 -25.00 -31.11 1.80
CA GLY A 8 -24.54 -29.76 1.45
C GLY A 8 -23.40 -29.83 0.42
N GLY A 9 -23.70 -29.55 -0.85
CA GLY A 9 -22.70 -29.41 -1.91
C GLY A 9 -21.73 -28.24 -1.65
N PRO A 10 -20.58 -28.21 -2.34
CA PRO A 10 -19.58 -27.16 -2.17
C PRO A 10 -20.22 -25.79 -2.48
N ARG A 11 -20.25 -24.90 -1.47
CA ARG A 11 -20.62 -23.50 -1.68
C ARG A 11 -19.62 -22.92 -2.67
N ALA A 12 -20.09 -22.64 -3.89
CA ALA A 12 -19.33 -21.87 -4.86
C ALA A 12 -18.84 -20.60 -4.17
N HIS A 13 -17.51 -20.43 -4.14
CA HIS A 13 -16.90 -19.19 -3.68
C HIS A 13 -17.48 -18.05 -4.51
N PRO A 14 -17.89 -16.93 -3.89
CA PRO A 14 -18.28 -15.76 -4.67
C PRO A 14 -17.10 -15.37 -5.55
N ILE A 15 -17.31 -15.44 -6.86
CA ILE A 15 -16.38 -14.91 -7.86
C ILE A 15 -16.22 -13.42 -7.51
N PRO A 16 -15.00 -12.92 -7.24
CA PRO A 16 -14.80 -11.54 -6.85
C PRO A 16 -15.28 -10.59 -7.96
N SER A 17 -16.04 -9.57 -7.57
CA SER A 17 -16.63 -8.60 -8.50
C SER A 17 -15.53 -7.78 -9.21
N PRO A 18 -15.57 -7.63 -10.55
CA PRO A 18 -14.57 -6.89 -11.33
C PRO A 18 -14.51 -5.37 -11.08
N ALA A 19 -15.34 -4.82 -10.20
CA ALA A 19 -15.56 -3.38 -10.09
C ALA A 19 -14.47 -2.63 -9.29
N ALA A 20 -14.00 -3.17 -8.16
CA ALA A 20 -13.00 -2.50 -7.31
C ALA A 20 -11.62 -2.42 -7.98
N ASP A 21 -11.25 -3.50 -8.66
CA ASP A 21 -9.99 -3.63 -9.39
C ASP A 21 -9.95 -2.76 -10.68
N ARG A 22 -11.14 -2.35 -11.15
CA ARG A 22 -11.36 -1.46 -12.30
C ARG A 22 -11.28 0.02 -11.91
N ASP A 23 -11.48 0.38 -10.63
CA ASP A 23 -11.46 1.78 -10.18
C ASP A 23 -10.02 2.31 -10.02
N ARG A 24 -9.15 1.57 -9.31
CA ARG A 24 -7.74 1.94 -9.14
C ARG A 24 -6.97 1.97 -10.46
N ARG A 25 -7.09 0.90 -11.26
CA ARG A 25 -6.48 0.83 -12.60
C ARG A 25 -7.14 1.81 -13.57
N GLY A 26 -8.43 2.07 -13.40
CA GLY A 26 -9.16 3.09 -14.17
C GLY A 26 -8.61 4.50 -13.93
N ILE A 27 -8.37 4.89 -12.68
CA ILE A 27 -7.81 6.21 -12.36
C ILE A 27 -6.38 6.36 -12.92
N LEU A 28 -5.52 5.34 -12.76
CA LEU A 28 -4.16 5.40 -13.30
C LEU A 28 -4.16 5.43 -14.83
N ALA A 29 -5.02 4.65 -15.49
CA ALA A 29 -5.16 4.67 -16.94
C ALA A 29 -5.72 6.00 -17.45
N LEU A 30 -6.73 6.56 -16.78
CA LEU A 30 -7.28 7.88 -17.08
C LEU A 30 -6.21 8.96 -16.93
N PHE A 31 -5.42 8.90 -15.87
CA PHE A 31 -4.31 9.84 -15.68
C PHE A 31 -3.26 9.73 -16.78
N ASP A 32 -2.90 8.51 -17.19
CA ASP A 32 -1.96 8.28 -18.30
C ASP A 32 -2.54 8.84 -19.63
N GLU A 33 -3.82 8.66 -19.90
CA GLU A 33 -4.51 9.29 -21.05
C GLU A 33 -4.49 10.83 -20.97
N MET A 34 -4.73 11.40 -19.78
CA MET A 34 -4.65 12.85 -19.57
C MET A 34 -3.22 13.38 -19.76
N LEU A 35 -2.21 12.64 -19.33
CA LEU A 35 -0.80 12.96 -19.57
C LEU A 35 -0.43 12.92 -21.05
N GLU A 36 -0.97 11.98 -21.81
CA GLU A 36 -0.77 11.88 -23.26
C GLU A 36 -1.41 13.03 -24.02
N ARG A 37 -2.55 13.51 -23.55
CA ARG A 37 -3.27 14.64 -24.15
C ARG A 37 -2.80 16.01 -23.65
N GLY A 38 -1.83 16.07 -22.72
CA GLY A 38 -1.37 17.31 -22.10
C GLY A 38 -2.46 18.02 -21.28
N ARG A 39 -3.39 17.25 -20.69
CA ARG A 39 -4.55 17.75 -19.92
C ARG A 39 -4.42 17.53 -18.42
N ALA A 40 -3.43 16.74 -17.99
CA ALA A 40 -3.20 16.48 -16.57
C ALA A 40 -2.55 17.68 -15.88
N ASP A 41 -2.97 17.95 -14.65
CA ASP A 41 -2.35 18.94 -13.78
C ASP A 41 -1.81 18.33 -12.47
N SER A 42 -1.34 19.19 -11.56
CA SER A 42 -0.79 18.75 -10.27
C SER A 42 -1.84 18.07 -9.38
N ALA A 43 -3.12 18.44 -9.46
CA ALA A 43 -4.18 17.85 -8.67
C ALA A 43 -4.51 16.44 -9.17
N ASP A 44 -4.53 16.25 -10.49
CA ASP A 44 -4.66 14.92 -11.10
C ASP A 44 -3.52 13.99 -10.69
N LEU A 45 -2.28 14.52 -10.65
CA LEU A 45 -1.12 13.77 -10.16
C LEU A 45 -1.28 13.37 -8.68
N ASP A 46 -1.73 14.28 -7.83
CA ASP A 46 -1.97 13.97 -6.41
C ASP A 46 -3.02 12.86 -6.24
N MET A 47 -4.06 12.86 -7.07
CA MET A 47 -5.09 11.82 -7.08
C MET A 47 -4.51 10.48 -7.55
N ALA A 48 -3.78 10.47 -8.65
CA ALA A 48 -3.16 9.27 -9.20
C ALA A 48 -2.12 8.65 -8.25
N LEU A 49 -1.31 9.47 -7.54
CA LEU A 49 -0.34 8.99 -6.56
C LEU A 49 -0.97 8.23 -5.38
N ARG A 50 -2.21 8.54 -5.01
CA ARG A 50 -2.96 7.81 -3.96
C ARG A 50 -3.39 6.42 -4.39
N GLN A 51 -3.48 6.20 -5.70
CA GLN A 51 -3.87 4.92 -6.29
C GLN A 51 -2.68 3.97 -6.47
N CYS A 52 -1.45 4.47 -6.42
CA CYS A 52 -0.26 3.62 -6.42
C CYS A 52 -0.24 2.68 -5.22
N SER A 53 0.20 1.44 -5.44
CA SER A 53 0.35 0.41 -4.42
C SER A 53 1.56 0.68 -3.50
N SER A 54 2.59 1.32 -4.07
CA SER A 54 3.91 1.44 -3.45
C SER A 54 4.60 2.77 -3.76
N SER A 55 5.61 3.10 -2.95
CA SER A 55 6.49 4.25 -3.13
C SER A 55 7.30 4.16 -4.44
N GLY A 56 7.60 2.95 -4.91
CA GLY A 56 8.25 2.71 -6.20
C GLY A 56 7.33 3.09 -7.38
N GLU A 57 6.07 2.65 -7.35
CA GLU A 57 5.08 3.09 -8.34
C GLU A 57 4.87 4.60 -8.31
N GLN A 58 4.79 5.20 -7.12
CA GLN A 58 4.67 6.66 -6.98
C GLN A 58 5.87 7.40 -7.58
N ALA A 59 7.09 6.89 -7.36
CA ALA A 59 8.30 7.49 -7.92
C ALA A 59 8.31 7.44 -9.45
N SER A 60 7.91 6.30 -10.03
CA SER A 60 7.76 6.12 -11.48
C SER A 60 6.68 7.03 -12.05
N LEU A 61 5.51 7.10 -11.42
CA LEU A 61 4.41 7.96 -11.84
C LEU A 61 4.82 9.44 -11.82
N LEU A 62 5.47 9.89 -10.74
CA LEU A 62 5.99 11.24 -10.62
C LEU A 62 7.00 11.55 -11.73
N ALA A 63 7.93 10.64 -12.02
CA ALA A 63 8.92 10.84 -13.09
C ALA A 63 8.25 11.00 -14.46
N ARG A 64 7.25 10.17 -14.78
CA ARG A 64 6.48 10.28 -16.04
C ARG A 64 5.72 11.61 -16.12
N ALA A 65 5.07 12.02 -15.04
CA ALA A 65 4.33 13.29 -14.97
C ALA A 65 5.26 14.49 -15.20
N GLN A 66 6.43 14.52 -14.54
CA GLN A 66 7.43 15.57 -14.71
C GLN A 66 7.97 15.61 -16.15
N ALA A 67 8.21 14.46 -16.78
CA ALA A 67 8.65 14.39 -18.17
C ALA A 67 7.61 14.93 -19.17
N ARG A 68 6.34 15.02 -18.77
CA ARG A 68 5.23 15.62 -19.54
C ARG A 68 4.89 17.04 -19.08
N GLY A 69 5.74 17.66 -18.27
CA GLY A 69 5.58 19.03 -17.82
C GLY A 69 4.56 19.23 -16.71
N VAL A 70 4.08 18.17 -16.06
CA VAL A 70 3.19 18.27 -14.89
C VAL A 70 4.04 18.43 -13.63
N PRO A 71 4.03 19.61 -12.98
CA PRO A 71 4.86 19.84 -11.80
C PRO A 71 4.23 19.18 -10.56
N PRO A 72 5.01 18.55 -9.67
CA PRO A 72 4.50 18.11 -8.38
C PRO A 72 4.22 19.29 -7.44
N GLY A 73 3.16 19.17 -6.64
CA GLY A 73 2.88 20.06 -5.53
C GLY A 73 3.32 19.51 -4.16
N HIS A 74 3.06 20.26 -3.09
CA HIS A 74 3.32 19.82 -1.70
C HIS A 74 2.55 18.54 -1.32
N ALA A 75 1.35 18.37 -1.88
CA ALA A 75 0.51 17.22 -1.61
C ALA A 75 1.13 15.92 -2.16
N ALA A 76 1.65 15.92 -3.40
CA ALA A 76 2.40 14.81 -3.97
C ALA A 76 3.51 14.32 -3.04
N PHE A 77 4.37 15.22 -2.57
CA PHE A 77 5.44 14.86 -1.64
C PHE A 77 4.92 14.38 -0.28
N THR A 78 3.82 14.96 0.23
CA THR A 78 3.20 14.49 1.48
C THR A 78 2.67 13.05 1.37
N ILE A 79 2.05 12.73 0.23
CA ILE A 79 1.57 11.37 -0.09
C ILE A 79 2.74 10.40 -0.13
N MET A 80 3.79 10.74 -0.88
CA MET A 80 4.97 9.89 -1.04
C MET A 80 5.76 9.67 0.26
N ILE A 81 5.95 10.71 1.07
CA ILE A 81 6.59 10.58 2.40
C ILE A 81 5.78 9.62 3.28
N SER A 82 4.46 9.76 3.28
CA SER A 82 3.59 8.89 4.08
C SER A 82 3.69 7.43 3.62
N GLN A 83 3.78 7.19 2.31
CA GLN A 83 3.96 5.85 1.74
C GLN A 83 5.33 5.25 2.10
N LEU A 84 6.42 6.03 2.02
CA LEU A 84 7.75 5.60 2.48
C LEU A 84 7.74 5.18 3.96
N GLN A 85 7.06 5.96 4.81
CA GLN A 85 6.93 5.63 6.24
C GLN A 85 6.13 4.35 6.47
N ILE A 86 5.01 4.16 5.75
CA ILE A 86 4.19 2.95 5.82
C ILE A 86 5.03 1.72 5.44
N GLU A 87 5.76 1.80 4.34
CA GLU A 87 6.63 0.70 3.89
C GLU A 87 7.86 0.47 4.77
N GLY A 88 8.13 1.35 5.74
CA GLY A 88 9.34 1.30 6.56
C GLY A 88 10.62 1.57 5.75
N ARG A 89 10.54 2.39 4.70
CA ARG A 89 11.70 2.68 3.84
C ARG A 89 12.78 3.43 4.63
N PRO A 90 14.06 3.14 4.35
CA PRO A 90 15.16 3.75 5.09
C PRO A 90 15.19 5.27 4.90
N ALA A 91 15.72 5.95 5.91
CA ALA A 91 15.78 7.42 5.92
C ALA A 91 16.53 8.04 4.72
N VAL A 92 17.38 7.28 4.03
CA VAL A 92 18.05 7.72 2.80
C VAL A 92 17.06 7.99 1.66
N GLU A 93 16.01 7.18 1.52
CA GLU A 93 14.98 7.38 0.50
C GLU A 93 14.11 8.61 0.82
N LEU A 94 13.79 8.81 2.10
CA LEU A 94 13.11 10.01 2.57
C LEU A 94 13.94 11.28 2.27
N ARG A 95 15.25 11.26 2.56
CA ARG A 95 16.16 12.37 2.25
C ARG A 95 16.26 12.63 0.75
N SER A 96 16.30 11.57 -0.07
CA SER A 96 16.30 11.68 -1.53
C SER A 96 15.02 12.38 -2.03
N LEU A 97 13.86 11.98 -1.50
CA LEU A 97 12.58 12.59 -1.84
C LEU A 97 12.51 14.08 -1.44
N LEU A 98 13.04 14.44 -0.26
CA LEU A 98 13.17 15.84 0.16
C LEU A 98 14.16 16.63 -0.71
N GLY A 99 15.20 15.98 -1.25
CA GLY A 99 16.09 16.57 -2.25
C GLY A 99 15.34 16.93 -3.53
N ARG A 100 14.54 16.00 -4.05
CA ARG A 100 13.69 16.22 -5.24
C ARG A 100 12.68 17.34 -5.02
N MET A 101 12.06 17.39 -3.85
CA MET A 101 11.13 18.46 -3.49
C MET A 101 11.77 19.84 -3.52
N ARG A 102 12.98 19.98 -2.94
CA ARG A 102 13.73 21.24 -2.99
C ARG A 102 14.15 21.60 -4.41
N ALA A 103 14.55 20.62 -5.22
CA ALA A 103 14.88 20.83 -6.64
C ALA A 103 13.65 21.31 -7.45
N ALA A 104 12.44 20.96 -7.03
CA ALA A 104 11.19 21.48 -7.59
C ALA A 104 10.80 22.88 -7.05
N GLY A 105 11.67 23.53 -6.27
CA GLY A 105 11.42 24.86 -5.69
C GLY A 105 10.45 24.86 -4.50
N LEU A 106 10.06 23.69 -3.99
CA LEU A 106 9.12 23.57 -2.88
C LEU A 106 9.84 23.54 -1.52
N GLN A 107 9.20 24.14 -0.52
CA GLN A 107 9.71 24.20 0.85
C GLN A 107 8.85 23.37 1.80
N VAL A 108 9.43 22.88 2.89
CA VAL A 108 8.69 22.08 3.87
C VAL A 108 7.64 22.95 4.55
N ASP A 109 6.36 22.71 4.23
CA ASP A 109 5.22 23.38 4.85
C ASP A 109 4.82 22.73 6.19
N GLY A 110 3.81 23.30 6.85
CA GLY A 110 3.31 22.77 8.11
C GLY A 110 2.74 21.36 8.02
N LYS A 111 2.10 20.99 6.89
CA LYS A 111 1.54 19.65 6.69
C LYS A 111 2.64 18.60 6.51
N LEU A 112 3.65 18.91 5.72
CA LEU A 112 4.79 18.05 5.47
C LEU A 112 5.65 17.89 6.73
N ARG A 113 5.85 18.97 7.50
CA ARG A 113 6.54 18.90 8.79
C ARG A 113 5.86 17.93 9.73
N LYS A 114 4.52 17.98 9.84
CA LYS A 114 3.74 17.01 10.63
C LYS A 114 3.92 15.58 10.12
N ALA A 115 4.01 15.38 8.81
CA ALA A 115 4.27 14.06 8.23
C ALA A 115 5.68 13.53 8.60
N LEU A 116 6.69 14.40 8.57
CA LEU A 116 8.08 14.04 8.87
C LEU A 116 8.32 13.65 10.32
N VAL A 117 7.61 14.25 11.27
CA VAL A 117 7.83 14.05 12.73
C VAL A 117 6.87 13.02 13.35
N ARG A 118 6.22 12.18 12.54
CA ARG A 118 5.35 11.11 13.06
C ARG A 118 6.17 10.13 13.90
N ASN A 119 5.66 9.83 15.10
CA ASN A 119 6.25 8.81 15.96
C ASN A 119 5.87 7.39 15.50
N ASP A 120 6.59 6.39 16.03
CA ASP A 120 6.41 4.98 15.70
C ASP A 120 4.98 4.51 15.90
N ARG A 121 4.29 4.95 16.96
CA ARG A 121 2.89 4.61 17.20
C ARG A 121 1.98 5.06 16.06
N SER A 122 2.21 6.26 15.54
CA SER A 122 1.44 6.83 14.43
C SER A 122 1.73 6.09 13.13
N ILE A 123 3.00 5.75 12.89
CA ILE A 123 3.43 4.97 11.71
C ILE A 123 2.81 3.57 11.74
N ARG A 124 2.87 2.86 12.88
CA ARG A 124 2.21 1.54 13.05
C ARG A 124 0.71 1.58 12.80
N LYS A 125 0.03 2.64 13.30
CA LYS A 125 -1.39 2.84 13.01
C LYS A 125 -1.64 3.01 11.51
N MET A 126 -0.79 3.76 10.81
CA MET A 126 -0.90 3.94 9.36
C MET A 126 -0.64 2.63 8.59
N GLN A 127 0.36 1.85 9.02
CA GLN A 127 0.67 0.53 8.45
C GLN A 127 -0.51 -0.43 8.59
N SER A 128 -1.03 -0.58 9.81
CA SER A 128 -2.23 -1.37 10.09
C SER A 128 -3.44 -0.89 9.30
N SER A 129 -3.64 0.44 9.19
CA SER A 129 -4.74 1.01 8.40
C SER A 129 -4.60 0.70 6.91
N LYS A 130 -3.38 0.77 6.35
CA LYS A 130 -3.13 0.47 4.94
C LYS A 130 -3.34 -1.01 4.63
N LEU A 131 -2.84 -1.91 5.49
CA LEU A 131 -3.09 -3.35 5.36
C LEU A 131 -4.58 -3.67 5.39
N ASN A 132 -5.32 -3.11 6.35
CA ASN A 132 -6.77 -3.31 6.40
C ASN A 132 -7.45 -2.77 5.14
N ALA A 133 -7.12 -1.55 4.71
CA ALA A 133 -7.72 -0.96 3.51
C ALA A 133 -7.49 -1.83 2.26
N LEU A 134 -6.31 -2.44 2.11
CA LEU A 134 -6.01 -3.36 1.01
C LEU A 134 -6.77 -4.70 1.14
N LEU A 135 -6.86 -5.24 2.34
CA LEU A 135 -7.51 -6.54 2.59
C LEU A 135 -9.04 -6.47 2.66
N ASP A 136 -9.60 -5.28 2.87
CA ASP A 136 -11.04 -5.03 2.81
C ASP A 136 -11.55 -4.90 1.36
N GLN A 137 -10.65 -4.73 0.39
CA GLN A 137 -11.01 -4.84 -1.02
C GLN A 137 -11.15 -6.32 -1.42
N PRO A 138 -12.18 -6.68 -2.20
CA PRO A 138 -12.44 -8.07 -2.56
C PRO A 138 -11.55 -8.59 -3.68
N ASP A 139 -10.73 -7.73 -4.30
CA ASP A 139 -9.98 -8.07 -5.50
C ASP A 139 -8.61 -8.70 -5.21
N ALA A 140 -8.13 -9.49 -6.17
CA ALA A 140 -6.88 -10.22 -6.03
C ALA A 140 -5.64 -9.30 -6.03
N ALA A 141 -5.70 -8.16 -6.73
CA ALA A 141 -4.59 -7.24 -6.81
C ALA A 141 -4.34 -6.54 -5.47
N SER A 142 -5.38 -6.04 -4.81
CA SER A 142 -5.30 -5.45 -3.47
C SER A 142 -4.81 -6.47 -2.44
N ARG A 143 -5.22 -7.74 -2.56
CA ARG A 143 -4.71 -8.81 -1.73
C ARG A 143 -3.21 -9.07 -1.97
N ALA A 144 -2.77 -9.09 -3.22
CA ALA A 144 -1.36 -9.22 -3.57
C ALA A 144 -0.53 -8.03 -3.05
N ASP A 145 -1.07 -6.81 -3.13
CA ASP A 145 -0.43 -5.60 -2.60
C ASP A 145 -0.32 -5.64 -1.07
N ALA A 146 -1.32 -6.19 -0.37
CA ALA A 146 -1.24 -6.40 1.08
C ALA A 146 -0.10 -7.36 1.46
N TRP A 147 0.05 -8.46 0.71
CA TRP A 147 1.16 -9.40 0.88
C TRP A 147 2.51 -8.74 0.61
N SER A 148 2.63 -8.04 -0.52
CA SER A 148 3.86 -7.32 -0.89
C SER A 148 4.26 -6.26 0.16
N LEU A 149 3.28 -5.50 0.65
CA LEU A 149 3.50 -4.53 1.73
C LEU A 149 3.98 -5.23 3.00
N PHE A 150 3.32 -6.32 3.43
CA PHE A 150 3.69 -7.03 4.64
C PHE A 150 5.08 -7.68 4.55
N GLU A 151 5.40 -8.34 3.43
CA GLU A 151 6.74 -8.91 3.21
C GLU A 151 7.82 -7.81 3.23
N GLY A 152 7.59 -6.68 2.57
CA GLY A 152 8.50 -5.54 2.64
C GLY A 152 8.69 -5.00 4.07
N MET A 153 7.64 -5.03 4.89
CA MET A 153 7.74 -4.67 6.31
C MET A 153 8.54 -5.70 7.13
N LEU A 154 8.41 -7.00 6.84
CA LEU A 154 9.23 -8.06 7.45
C LEU A 154 10.70 -7.88 7.11
N GLU A 155 11.04 -7.69 5.82
CA GLU A 155 12.41 -7.49 5.35
C GLU A 155 13.09 -6.30 6.03
N ARG A 156 12.33 -5.22 6.27
CA ARG A 156 12.83 -3.99 6.91
C ARG A 156 12.69 -4.00 8.43
N ARG A 157 12.19 -5.10 9.01
CA ARG A 157 11.98 -5.28 10.46
C ARG A 157 11.11 -4.19 11.09
N VAL A 158 10.08 -3.75 10.37
CA VAL A 158 9.08 -2.79 10.85
C VAL A 158 7.71 -3.42 11.07
N ALA A 159 7.52 -4.68 10.64
CA ALA A 159 6.33 -5.46 10.98
C ALA A 159 6.32 -5.83 12.47
N ASP A 160 5.13 -5.98 13.03
CA ASP A 160 4.93 -6.40 14.43
C ASP A 160 3.76 -7.39 14.52
N GLU A 161 3.50 -7.90 15.73
CA GLU A 161 2.44 -8.87 16.01
C GLU A 161 1.05 -8.39 15.56
N GLY A 162 0.80 -7.07 15.63
CA GLY A 162 -0.46 -6.49 15.17
C GLY A 162 -0.63 -6.65 13.66
N HIS A 163 0.43 -6.36 12.89
CA HIS A 163 0.44 -6.58 11.45
C HIS A 163 0.28 -8.05 11.08
N LEU A 164 0.96 -8.96 11.78
CA LEU A 164 0.81 -10.41 11.59
C LEU A 164 -0.64 -10.85 11.86
N GLY A 165 -1.25 -10.38 12.95
CA GLY A 165 -2.63 -10.69 13.30
C GLY A 165 -3.62 -10.28 12.20
N ILE A 166 -3.43 -9.09 11.61
CA ILE A 166 -4.23 -8.63 10.47
C ILE A 166 -4.09 -9.61 9.28
N MET A 167 -2.86 -9.98 8.92
CA MET A 167 -2.61 -10.90 7.81
C MET A 167 -3.19 -12.30 8.06
N MET A 168 -3.04 -12.84 9.27
CA MET A 168 -3.61 -14.14 9.63
C MET A 168 -5.14 -14.15 9.59
N ALA A 169 -5.77 -13.06 10.03
CA ALA A 169 -7.22 -12.95 10.11
C ALA A 169 -7.86 -12.73 8.73
N LYS A 170 -7.25 -11.91 7.88
CA LYS A 170 -7.87 -11.44 6.63
C LYS A 170 -7.21 -11.96 5.35
N ALA A 171 -5.90 -12.20 5.36
CA ALA A 171 -5.13 -12.61 4.17
C ALA A 171 -4.98 -14.13 4.03
N CYS A 172 -4.96 -14.89 5.12
CA CYS A 172 -4.90 -16.35 5.08
C CYS A 172 -6.29 -17.00 4.99
N THR A 173 -6.49 -17.89 4.02
CA THR A 173 -7.71 -18.69 3.82
C THR A 173 -7.59 -20.12 4.32
N SER A 174 -6.39 -20.58 4.67
CA SER A 174 -6.15 -21.94 5.17
C SER A 174 -5.21 -21.98 6.38
N GLY A 175 -5.26 -23.08 7.13
CA GLY A 175 -4.33 -23.33 8.24
C GLY A 175 -2.88 -23.48 7.76
N GLU A 176 -2.67 -23.98 6.54
CA GLU A 176 -1.33 -24.07 5.94
C GLU A 176 -0.74 -22.69 5.67
N GLN A 177 -1.51 -21.78 5.11
CA GLN A 177 -1.08 -20.39 4.90
C GLN A 177 -0.75 -19.70 6.22
N ARG A 178 -1.56 -19.91 7.27
CA ARG A 178 -1.28 -19.37 8.61
C ARG A 178 0.05 -19.90 9.17
N ARG A 179 0.31 -21.20 9.03
CA ARG A 179 1.60 -21.81 9.47
C ARG A 179 2.79 -21.31 8.66
N ALA A 180 2.63 -21.18 7.34
CA ALA A 180 3.68 -20.64 6.48
C ALA A 180 4.02 -19.20 6.85
N LEU A 181 3.00 -18.37 7.09
CA LEU A 181 3.17 -16.98 7.51
C LEU A 181 3.87 -16.85 8.87
N LEU A 182 3.50 -17.70 9.84
CA LEU A 182 4.18 -17.73 11.15
C LEU A 182 5.66 -18.09 11.00
N ARG A 183 5.99 -19.13 10.23
CA ARG A 183 7.40 -19.51 9.97
C ARG A 183 8.17 -18.37 9.32
N ARG A 184 7.60 -17.78 8.26
CA ARG A 184 8.21 -16.66 7.54
C ARG A 184 8.47 -15.45 8.44
N SER A 185 7.53 -15.15 9.33
CA SER A 185 7.66 -14.04 10.28
C SER A 185 8.74 -14.32 11.34
N ALA A 186 8.85 -15.56 11.81
CA ALA A 186 9.91 -15.99 12.72
C ALA A 186 11.29 -15.90 12.06
N GLU A 187 11.41 -16.36 10.81
CA GLU A 187 12.64 -16.26 10.00
C GLU A 187 13.08 -14.81 9.77
N ALA A 188 12.11 -13.88 9.66
CA ALA A 188 12.40 -12.45 9.57
C ALA A 188 12.83 -11.81 10.91
N GLY A 189 12.82 -12.57 12.00
CA GLY A 189 13.18 -12.11 13.34
C GLY A 189 12.09 -11.30 14.03
N MET A 190 10.83 -11.42 13.59
CA MET A 190 9.70 -10.84 14.30
C MET A 190 9.46 -11.64 15.59
N PRO A 191 9.33 -10.99 16.76
CA PRO A 191 8.94 -11.68 17.97
C PRO A 191 7.52 -12.26 17.77
N ILE A 192 7.40 -13.57 17.88
CA ILE A 192 6.12 -14.27 17.89
C ILE A 192 5.97 -14.81 19.29
N ALA A 193 5.05 -14.24 20.08
CA ALA A 193 4.58 -14.91 21.29
C ALA A 193 3.91 -16.24 20.87
N VAL A 194 4.55 -17.36 21.23
CA VAL A 194 4.03 -18.72 21.04
C VAL A 194 3.12 -19.09 22.20
#